data_AF-A0A350XTX0-F1
#
_entry.id   AF-A0A350XTX0-F1
#
_cell.length_a   1.000
_cell.length_b   1.000
_cell.length_c   1.000
_cell.angle_alpha   90.00
_cell.angle_beta   90.00
_cell.angle_gamma   90.00
#
_symmetry.space_group_name_H-M   'P 1'
#
loop_
_entity.id
_entity.type
_entity.pdbx_description
1 polymer ?
#
loop_
_entity_poly.entity_id
_entity_poly.type
_entity_poly.pdbx_seq_one_letter_code
_entity_poly.pdbx_strand_id
1 'polypeptide(L)' 'MAGLRPADIARRDFVSVVTVRNQVQAVLTKLNVHSQLEAVAAVRWSGRSYAPEGEEAGLPIAAFDASAS' A
#
# COMPACT_ATOMS: atom_id res chain seq x y z
N MET A 1 3.00 14.51 -0.48
CA MET A 1 2.73 13.14 -0.99
C MET A 1 3.07 12.17 0.11
N ALA A 2 2.07 11.63 0.80
CA ALA A 2 2.31 10.71 1.91
C ALA A 2 2.43 9.28 1.37
N GLY A 3 3.62 8.70 1.45
CA GLY A 3 3.82 7.26 1.25
C GLY A 3 3.56 6.49 2.55
N LEU A 4 3.06 5.27 2.46
CA LEU A 4 2.94 4.37 3.62
C LEU A 4 4.30 3.70 3.90
N ARG A 5 4.64 3.50 5.17
CA ARG A 5 5.83 2.71 5.51
C ARG A 5 5.53 1.23 5.25
N PRO A 6 6.54 0.41 4.89
CA PRO A 6 6.32 -1.03 4.69
C PRO A 6 5.68 -1.74 5.89
N ALA A 7 5.93 -1.27 7.11
CA ALA A 7 5.31 -1.80 8.33
C ALA A 7 3.82 -1.44 8.46
N ASP A 8 3.37 -0.34 7.86
CA ASP A 8 1.96 0.07 7.87
C ASP A 8 1.18 -0.75 6.84
N ILE A 9 1.76 -0.96 5.65
CA ILE A 9 1.22 -1.83 4.60
C ILE A 9 1.11 -3.27 5.12
N ALA A 10 2.17 -3.78 5.75
CA ALA A 10 2.21 -5.12 6.31
C ALA A 10 1.08 -5.36 7.34
N ARG A 11 0.87 -4.38 8.23
CA ARG A 11 -0.20 -4.44 9.24
C ARG A 11 -1.58 -4.39 8.61
N ARG A 12 -1.80 -3.50 7.65
CA ARG A 12 -3.09 -3.35 6.97
C ARG A 12 -3.47 -4.59 6.15
N ASP A 13 -2.50 -5.15 5.46
CA ASP A 13 -2.73 -6.23 4.49
C ASP A 13 -2.48 -7.63 5.10
N PHE A 14 -2.24 -7.72 6.41
CA PHE A 14 -1.98 -8.96 7.18
C PHE A 14 -0.85 -9.84 6.61
N VAL A 15 0.25 -9.21 6.22
CA VAL A 15 1.45 -9.90 5.71
C VAL A 15 2.70 -9.51 6.49
N SER A 16 3.79 -10.27 6.31
CA SER A 16 5.08 -9.91 6.90
C SER A 16 5.67 -8.66 6.24
N VAL A 17 6.47 -7.89 6.97
CA VAL A 17 7.23 -6.76 6.41
C VAL A 17 8.18 -7.21 5.29
N VAL A 18 8.71 -8.44 5.38
CA VAL A 18 9.56 -9.04 4.35
C VAL A 18 8.76 -9.24 3.06
N THR A 19 7.50 -9.69 3.17
CA THR A 19 6.60 -9.84 2.03
C THR A 19 6.38 -8.50 1.33
N VAL A 20 6.11 -7.42 2.07
CA VAL A 20 5.97 -6.08 1.49
C VAL A 20 7.25 -5.62 0.80
N ARG A 21 8.42 -5.86 1.39
CA ARG A 21 9.71 -5.52 0.77
C ARG A 21 9.94 -6.29 -0.54
N ASN A 22 9.62 -7.58 -0.57
CA ASN A 22 9.72 -8.39 -1.79
C ASN A 22 8.77 -7.88 -2.86
N GLN A 23 7.55 -7.49 -2.50
CA GLN A 23 6.60 -6.89 -3.43
C GLN A 23 7.11 -5.54 -3.96
N VAL A 24 7.69 -4.68 -3.11
CA VAL A 24 8.34 -3.44 -3.56
C VAL A 24 9.43 -3.75 -4.58
N GLN A 25 10.33 -4.70 -4.30
CA GLN A 25 11.37 -5.10 -5.25
C GLN A 25 10.77 -5.58 -6.58
N ALA A 26 9.75 -6.45 -6.53
CA ALA A 26 9.08 -6.92 -7.74
C ALA A 26 8.46 -5.78 -8.55
N VAL A 27 7.89 -4.76 -7.91
CA VAL A 27 7.37 -3.56 -8.59
C VAL A 27 8.49 -2.77 -9.23
N LEU A 28 9.60 -2.51 -8.52
CA LEU A 28 10.76 -1.80 -9.08
C LEU A 28 11.33 -2.53 -10.29
N THR A 29 11.46 -3.86 -10.21
CA THR A 29 11.89 -4.71 -11.34
C THR A 29 10.92 -4.62 -12.53
N LYS A 30 9.60 -4.71 -12.29
CA LYS A 30 8.59 -4.62 -13.37
C LYS A 30 8.59 -3.26 -14.07
N LEU A 31 8.89 -2.20 -13.34
CA LEU A 31 8.99 -0.84 -13.86
C LEU A 31 10.38 -0.52 -14.42
N ASN A 32 11.36 -1.43 -14.27
CA ASN A 32 12.76 -1.24 -14.63
C ASN A 32 13.37 0.04 -14.02
N VAL A 33 13.16 0.24 -12.72
CA VAL A 33 13.67 1.39 -11.94
C VAL A 33 14.42 0.91 -10.70
N HIS A 34 15.23 1.79 -10.12
CA HIS A 34 16.12 1.44 -9.00
C HIS A 34 15.66 2.00 -7.65
N SER A 35 14.66 2.87 -7.64
CA SER A 35 14.15 3.48 -6.41
C SER A 35 12.63 3.65 -6.41
N GLN A 36 12.03 3.67 -5.21
CA GLN A 36 10.60 3.93 -5.04
C GLN A 36 10.21 5.33 -5.55
N LEU A 37 11.13 6.29 -5.48
CA LEU A 37 10.91 7.64 -5.99
C LEU A 37 10.85 7.65 -7.53
N GLU A 38 11.76 6.95 -8.21
CA GLU A 38 11.71 6.75 -9.66
C GLU A 38 10.42 6.05 -10.08
N ALA A 39 10.00 5.02 -9.34
CA ALA A 39 8.74 4.33 -9.63
C ALA A 39 7.54 5.28 -9.60
N VAL A 40 7.45 6.15 -8.59
CA VAL A 40 6.38 7.15 -8.48
C VAL A 40 6.47 8.19 -9.59
N ALA A 41 7.67 8.66 -9.93
CA ALA A 41 7.87 9.61 -11.03
C ALA A 41 7.45 9.00 -12.38
N ALA A 42 7.87 7.77 -12.66
CA ALA A 42 7.53 7.03 -13.88
C ALA A 42 6.02 6.84 -14.05
N VAL A 43 5.33 6.42 -12.98
CA VAL A 43 3.86 6.26 -13.01
C VAL A 43 3.17 7.59 -13.30
N ARG A 44 3.59 8.69 -12.65
CA ARG A 44 3.00 10.01 -12.91
C ARG A 44 3.22 10.50 -14.33
N TRP A 45 4.43 10.35 -14.86
CA TRP A 45 4.73 10.76 -16.23
C TRP A 45 4.00 9.91 -17.28
N SER A 46 3.71 8.64 -16.96
CA SER A 46 2.95 7.78 -17.85
C SER A 46 1.45 8.13 -17.94
N GLY A 47 0.96 9.07 -17.13
CA GLY A 47 -0.47 9.42 -17.05
C GLY A 47 -1.34 8.32 -16.42
N ARG A 48 -0.73 7.20 -15.98
CA ARG A 48 -1.41 6.10 -15.32
C ARG A 48 -1.81 6.51 -13.90
N SER A 49 -3.09 6.65 -13.67
CA SER A 49 -3.67 6.79 -12.33
C SER A 49 -4.35 5.49 -11.94
N TYR A 50 -4.14 5.03 -10.71
CA TYR A 50 -4.94 3.95 -10.13
C TYR A 50 -6.21 4.55 -9.54
N ALA A 51 -7.37 4.20 -10.10
CA ALA A 51 -8.64 4.39 -9.42
C ALA A 51 -8.87 3.14 -8.56
N PRO A 52 -8.99 3.25 -7.23
CA PRO A 52 -9.33 2.08 -6.42
C PRO A 52 -10.73 1.61 -6.81
N GLU A 53 -10.81 0.42 -7.39
CA GLU A 53 -12.07 -0.23 -7.69
C GLU A 53 -12.67 -0.76 -6.38
N GLY A 54 -13.58 0.01 -5.76
CA GLY A 54 -14.75 -0.56 -5.09
C GLY A 54 -14.72 -1.07 -3.64
N GLU A 55 -14.03 -0.46 -2.67
CA GLU A 55 -14.29 -0.78 -1.24
C GLU A 55 -14.09 0.44 -0.31
N GLU A 56 -15.12 0.77 0.47
CA GLU A 56 -15.14 1.72 1.60
C GLU A 56 -15.18 3.24 1.32
N ALA A 57 -16.19 3.66 0.56
CA ALA A 57 -16.90 4.90 0.85
C ALA A 57 -17.79 4.72 2.09
N GLY A 58 -17.17 4.62 3.28
CA GLY A 58 -17.73 4.97 4.59
C GLY A 58 -18.80 4.09 5.24
N LEU A 59 -18.42 3.25 6.20
CA LEU A 59 -19.16 3.05 7.47
C LEU A 59 -18.19 2.67 8.63
N PRO A 60 -18.29 3.27 9.84
CA PRO A 60 -17.39 2.97 10.94
C PRO A 60 -17.74 1.66 11.68
N ILE A 61 -16.81 0.71 11.67
CA ILE A 61 -16.75 -0.48 12.55
C ILE A 61 -16.42 -0.13 14.02
N ALA A 62 -16.97 0.96 14.54
CA ALA A 62 -16.91 1.33 15.95
C ALA A 62 -18.21 0.92 16.63
N ALA A 63 -18.36 -0.37 16.95
CA ALA A 63 -19.50 -0.82 17.77
C ALA A 63 -19.26 -2.08 18.62
N PHE A 64 -18.05 -2.66 18.68
CA PHE A 64 -17.83 -3.83 19.53
C PHE A 64 -16.50 -3.77 20.29
N ASP A 65 -16.30 -2.67 21.02
CA ASP A 65 -15.60 -2.77 22.30
C ASP A 65 -16.63 -3.29 23.32
N ALA A 66 -16.29 -4.35 24.05
CA ALA A 66 -16.42 -4.39 25.51
C ALA A 66 -16.18 -5.79 26.08
N SER A 67 -15.14 -5.87 26.90
CA SER A 67 -15.11 -6.52 28.22
C SER A 67 -15.38 -8.02 28.38
N ALA A 68 -14.35 -8.72 28.84
CA ALA A 68 -14.25 -9.32 30.19
C ALA A 68 -13.01 -10.26 30.17
N SER A 69 -11.94 -9.93 30.90
CA SER A 69 -11.66 -10.47 32.26
C SER A 69 -11.40 -11.97 32.27
#